data_AF-A0A813G689-F1
#
_entry.id   AF-A0A813G689-F1
#
_cell.length_a   1.000
_cell.length_b   1.000
_cell.length_c   1.000
_cell.angle_alpha   90.00
_cell.angle_beta   90.00
_cell.angle_gamma   90.00
#
_symmetry.space_group_name_H-M   'P 1'
#
loop_
_entity.id
_entity.type
_entity.pdbx_description
1 polymer ?
#
loop_
_entity_poly.entity_id
_entity_poly.type
_entity_poly.pdbx_seq_one_letter_code
_entity_poly.pdbx_strand_id
1 'polypeptide(L)'
;MAYSCAMPLQYCYRSTFIELIEPHQQAHVKPRSQSVPAKRAAPACNNLELSSYVSSLGQRAEQLAVLSRRCKSSETVMAAVSKDALAHQDVESCSTASLTSSPNTRTSPSDASSCAPCMPTSLFNHLPDSEMVPVPPAMLPNPGSMAHPELCRRPCIYFAAGSCANGSACGYCHLSHEHRPSHLDRRHRDKLRNLSEAVHLALLLPVLRCRAESTGLAAEAVEVLALLEDKAVACAATSAVLPQHQLNKLSAVLRKMPFCTVLGMVVRGATVCESKREEDLAAMGGSLDQLLLGAVDRMRARLAPQAVGA
;
A
#
# COMPACT_ATOMS: atom_id res chain seq x y z
N MET A 1 -21.72 36.96 48.50
CA MET A 1 -20.87 36.06 47.70
C MET A 1 -21.62 34.75 47.51
N ALA A 2 -22.33 34.60 46.38
CA ALA A 2 -23.06 33.38 46.05
C ALA A 2 -22.17 32.53 45.14
N TYR A 3 -21.76 31.35 45.62
CA TYR A 3 -21.01 30.38 44.82
C TYR A 3 -21.98 29.69 43.86
N SER A 4 -21.83 29.97 42.56
CA SER A 4 -22.59 29.30 41.50
C SER A 4 -22.08 27.87 41.36
N CYS A 5 -22.92 26.90 41.73
CA CYS A 5 -22.61 25.48 41.67
C CYS A 5 -22.62 25.02 40.20
N ALA A 6 -21.45 24.80 39.62
CA ALA A 6 -21.31 24.31 38.25
C ALA A 6 -21.74 22.83 38.18
N MET A 7 -22.79 22.55 37.42
CA MET A 7 -23.26 21.18 37.18
C MET A 7 -22.27 20.42 36.28
N PRO A 8 -22.01 19.12 36.55
CA PRO A 8 -21.09 18.33 35.75
C PRO A 8 -21.66 18.06 34.34
N LEU A 9 -20.91 18.44 33.31
CA LEU A 9 -21.21 18.07 31.93
C LEU A 9 -21.03 16.57 31.74
N GLN A 10 -22.08 15.88 31.29
CA GLN A 10 -22.06 14.44 31.03
C GLN A 10 -21.84 14.20 29.54
N TYR A 11 -20.75 13.51 29.19
CA TYR A 11 -20.42 13.14 27.81
C TYR A 11 -21.00 11.76 27.49
N CYS A 12 -21.71 11.64 26.38
CA CYS A 12 -22.22 10.36 25.89
C CYS A 12 -21.63 10.04 24.52
N TYR A 13 -20.90 8.93 24.40
CA TYR A 13 -20.30 8.51 23.13
C TYR A 13 -21.35 7.85 22.22
N ARG A 14 -21.77 8.58 21.19
CA ARG A 14 -22.43 8.01 20.00
C ARG A 14 -21.39 7.82 18.90
N SER A 15 -21.52 6.76 18.11
CA SER A 15 -20.43 6.04 17.44
C SER A 15 -19.65 6.76 16.32
N THR A 16 -19.47 8.08 16.32
CA THR A 16 -18.40 8.78 15.56
C THR A 16 -18.24 10.27 15.91
N PHE A 17 -19.07 10.86 16.77
CA PHE A 17 -18.93 12.28 17.17
C PHE A 17 -19.26 12.47 18.66
N ILE A 18 -18.49 13.31 19.35
CA ILE A 18 -18.76 13.75 20.73
C ILE A 18 -19.71 14.95 20.63
N GLU A 19 -21.00 14.71 20.86
CA GLU A 19 -21.98 15.80 21.01
C GLU A 19 -22.05 16.22 22.48
N LEU A 20 -21.91 17.53 22.72
CA LEU A 20 -22.22 18.16 24.00
C LEU A 20 -23.74 18.29 24.08
N ILE A 21 -24.38 17.48 24.92
CA ILE A 21 -25.83 17.54 25.12
C ILE A 21 -26.11 18.53 26.25
N GLU A 22 -26.83 19.61 25.95
CA GLU A 22 -27.31 20.55 26.97
C GLU A 22 -28.42 19.90 27.82
N PRO A 23 -28.42 20.12 29.15
CA PRO A 23 -29.21 19.35 30.10
C PRO A 23 -30.74 19.43 29.90
N HIS A 24 -31.24 20.42 29.16
CA HIS A 24 -32.67 20.58 28.91
C HIS A 24 -33.20 19.75 27.73
N GLN A 25 -32.34 19.14 26.90
CA GLN A 25 -32.76 18.33 25.74
C GLN A 25 -32.95 16.83 26.06
N GLN A 26 -32.67 16.39 27.29
CA GLN A 26 -32.73 14.97 27.66
C GLN A 26 -34.16 14.39 27.76
N ALA A 27 -35.21 15.21 27.91
CA ALA A 27 -36.55 14.72 28.25
C ALA A 27 -37.32 14.02 27.10
N HIS A 28 -36.86 14.10 25.85
CA HIS A 28 -37.61 13.59 24.68
C HIS A 28 -36.92 12.48 23.87
N VAL A 29 -35.74 12.00 24.26
CA VAL A 29 -35.05 10.93 23.53
C VAL A 29 -35.59 9.57 23.99
N LYS A 30 -36.58 9.03 23.29
CA LYS A 30 -37.00 7.63 23.46
C LYS A 30 -35.77 6.72 23.27
N PRO A 31 -35.41 5.87 24.25
CA PRO A 31 -34.32 4.93 24.08
C PRO A 31 -34.65 4.00 22.91
N ARG A 32 -33.89 4.09 21.81
CA ARG A 32 -33.93 3.07 20.77
C ARG A 32 -33.50 1.76 21.42
N SER A 33 -34.35 0.74 21.30
CA SER A 33 -34.07 -0.62 21.74
C SER A 33 -32.67 -1.01 21.29
N GLN A 34 -31.77 -1.19 22.25
CA GLN A 34 -30.49 -1.82 21.98
C GLN A 34 -30.82 -3.20 21.42
N SER A 35 -30.52 -3.41 20.14
CA SER A 35 -30.47 -4.74 19.56
C SER A 35 -29.32 -5.47 20.24
N VAL A 36 -29.58 -6.03 21.41
CA VAL A 36 -28.69 -7.00 22.05
C VAL A 36 -28.60 -8.14 21.04
N PRO A 37 -27.44 -8.41 20.43
CA PRO A 37 -27.31 -9.56 19.55
C PRO A 37 -27.72 -10.79 20.34
N ALA A 38 -28.69 -11.55 19.81
CA ALA A 38 -29.21 -12.74 20.46
C ALA A 38 -28.04 -13.58 20.96
N LYS A 39 -28.05 -13.88 22.26
CA LYS A 39 -27.06 -14.70 22.95
C LYS A 39 -27.06 -16.06 22.25
N ARG A 40 -26.22 -16.22 21.22
CA ARG A 40 -26.05 -17.50 20.52
C ARG A 40 -25.58 -18.48 21.58
N ALA A 41 -26.41 -19.45 21.90
CA ALA A 41 -26.01 -20.59 22.72
C ALA A 41 -24.72 -21.14 22.11
N ALA A 42 -23.67 -21.22 22.94
CA ALA A 42 -22.42 -21.82 22.52
C ALA A 42 -22.75 -23.22 21.99
N PRO A 43 -22.40 -23.56 20.73
CA PRO A 43 -22.56 -24.92 20.27
C PRO A 43 -21.79 -25.81 21.24
N ALA A 44 -22.43 -26.88 21.73
CA ALA A 44 -21.76 -27.90 22.53
C ALA A 44 -20.59 -28.42 21.69
N CYS A 45 -19.41 -27.87 21.93
CA CYS A 45 -18.18 -28.29 21.28
C CYS A 45 -17.94 -29.72 21.77
N ASN A 46 -18.06 -30.68 20.86
CA ASN A 46 -17.73 -32.07 21.11
C ASN A 46 -16.28 -32.12 21.59
N ASN A 47 -16.06 -32.42 22.87
CA ASN A 47 -14.73 -32.53 23.51
C ASN A 47 -13.78 -33.48 22.72
N LEU A 48 -14.35 -34.41 21.95
CA LEU A 48 -13.64 -35.31 21.05
C LEU A 48 -12.91 -34.61 19.89
N GLU A 49 -13.46 -33.53 19.32
CA GLU A 49 -12.79 -32.79 18.23
C GLU A 49 -11.61 -31.96 18.74
N LEU A 50 -11.69 -31.46 19.97
CA LEU A 50 -10.58 -30.72 20.57
C LEU A 50 -9.40 -31.64 20.88
N SER A 51 -9.67 -32.85 21.38
CA SER A 51 -8.64 -33.85 21.67
C SER A 51 -7.92 -34.33 20.40
N SER A 52 -8.66 -34.57 19.31
CA SER A 52 -8.05 -34.95 18.02
C SER A 52 -7.20 -33.81 17.44
N TYR A 53 -7.67 -32.57 17.58
CA TYR A 53 -6.92 -31.39 17.14
C TYR A 53 -5.61 -31.19 17.93
N VAL A 54 -5.65 -31.31 19.26
CA VAL A 54 -4.45 -31.21 20.11
C VAL A 54 -3.45 -32.32 19.78
N SER A 55 -3.92 -33.55 19.57
CA SER A 55 -3.08 -34.68 19.14
C SER A 55 -2.41 -34.41 17.78
N SER A 56 -3.15 -33.84 16.82
CA SER A 56 -2.62 -33.46 15.51
C SER A 56 -1.55 -32.36 15.56
N LEU A 57 -1.62 -31.47 16.56
CA LEU A 57 -0.62 -30.42 16.79
C LEU A 57 0.66 -31.03 17.38
N GLY A 58 0.53 -31.98 18.32
CA GLY A 58 1.66 -32.72 18.88
C GLY A 58 2.47 -33.46 17.81
N GLN A 59 1.79 -34.21 16.93
CA GLN A 59 2.45 -34.94 15.84
C GLN A 59 3.19 -34.00 14.87
N ARG A 60 2.60 -32.84 14.53
CA ARG A 60 3.26 -31.85 13.66
C ARG A 60 4.49 -31.22 14.32
N ALA A 61 4.43 -30.93 15.62
CA ALA A 61 5.58 -30.42 16.36
C ALA A 61 6.73 -31.44 16.38
N GLU A 62 6.42 -32.73 16.55
CA GLU A 62 7.42 -33.79 16.55
C GLU A 62 8.06 -34.00 15.17
N GLN A 63 7.27 -33.96 14.09
CA GLN A 63 7.79 -33.99 12.72
C GLN A 63 8.77 -32.84 12.44
N LEU A 64 8.46 -31.62 12.90
CA LEU A 64 9.37 -30.47 12.77
C LEU A 64 10.66 -30.65 13.58
N ALA A 65 10.58 -31.25 14.77
CA ALA A 65 11.75 -31.53 15.60
C ALA A 65 12.70 -32.57 14.95
N VAL A 66 12.15 -33.56 14.23
CA VAL A 66 12.95 -34.54 13.47
C VAL A 66 13.67 -33.87 12.30
N LEU A 67 12.97 -33.02 11.53
CA LEU A 67 13.56 -32.28 10.42
C LEU A 67 14.66 -31.31 10.89
N SER A 68 14.46 -30.63 12.03
CA SER A 68 15.46 -29.73 12.60
C SER A 68 16.74 -30.47 13.00
N ARG A 69 16.63 -31.69 13.55
CA ARG A 69 17.80 -32.54 13.86
C ARG A 69 18.58 -32.95 12.61
N ARG A 70 17.88 -33.19 11.50
CA ARG A 70 18.50 -33.62 10.23
C ARG A 70 19.24 -32.49 9.49
N CYS A 71 18.83 -31.23 9.68
CA CYS A 71 19.56 -30.09 9.13
C CYS A 71 20.85 -29.76 9.89
N LYS A 72 20.89 -29.93 11.22
CA LYS A 72 22.07 -29.63 12.04
C LYS A 72 23.28 -30.53 11.72
N SER A 73 23.07 -31.74 11.22
CA SER A 73 24.16 -32.61 10.76
C SER A 73 24.76 -32.22 9.40
N SER A 74 24.08 -31.37 8.62
CA SER A 74 24.61 -30.91 7.32
C SER A 74 25.52 -29.69 7.46
N GLU A 75 25.36 -28.91 8.52
CA GLU A 75 26.11 -27.67 8.74
C GLU A 75 27.57 -27.96 9.13
N THR A 76 27.84 -29.12 9.75
CA THR A 76 29.19 -29.57 10.11
C THR A 76 30.03 -30.04 8.91
N VAL A 77 29.39 -30.43 7.80
CA VAL A 77 30.09 -30.92 6.60
C VAL A 77 30.51 -29.78 5.67
N MET A 78 29.78 -28.66 5.65
CA MET A 78 30.13 -27.50 4.81
C MET A 78 31.24 -26.62 5.41
N ALA A 79 31.43 -26.62 6.74
CA ALA A 79 32.50 -25.85 7.39
C ALA A 79 33.91 -26.43 7.15
N ALA A 80 34.04 -27.68 6.71
CA ALA A 80 35.33 -28.32 6.48
C ALA A 80 35.88 -28.12 5.05
N VAL A 81 35.10 -27.57 4.11
CA VAL A 81 35.51 -27.45 2.69
C VAL A 81 36.09 -26.06 2.35
N SER A 82 35.97 -25.05 3.24
CA SER A 82 36.40 -23.67 2.94
C SER A 82 37.83 -23.31 3.38
N LYS A 83 38.71 -24.27 3.68
CA LYS A 83 40.09 -23.97 4.14
C LYS A 83 41.22 -24.13 3.11
N ASP A 84 40.96 -24.63 1.90
CA ASP A 84 42.04 -24.91 0.92
C ASP A 84 42.01 -24.08 -0.38
N ALA A 85 41.35 -22.92 -0.41
CA ALA A 85 41.26 -22.10 -1.63
C ALA A 85 41.81 -20.68 -1.48
N LEU A 86 43.05 -20.54 -1.02
CA LEU A 86 43.80 -19.26 -1.06
C LEU A 86 45.28 -19.51 -1.40
N ALA A 87 45.54 -19.89 -2.65
CA ALA A 87 46.82 -19.64 -3.33
C ALA A 87 46.67 -20.00 -4.82
N HIS A 88 46.38 -19.02 -5.68
CA HIS A 88 47.15 -18.82 -6.92
C HIS A 88 46.75 -17.52 -7.63
N GLN A 89 47.80 -16.93 -8.17
CA GLN A 89 48.01 -15.60 -8.74
C GLN A 89 47.50 -15.41 -10.16
N ASP A 90 47.25 -14.12 -10.45
CA ASP A 90 47.75 -13.32 -11.58
C ASP A 90 47.38 -13.61 -13.05
N VAL A 91 47.19 -12.47 -13.75
CA VAL A 91 47.28 -12.15 -15.18
C VAL A 91 46.78 -13.16 -16.22
N GLU A 92 45.77 -12.74 -17.00
CA GLU A 92 45.96 -12.55 -18.46
C GLU A 92 44.78 -11.80 -19.13
N SER A 93 45.17 -10.76 -19.84
CA SER A 93 44.50 -10.13 -20.98
C SER A 93 44.24 -11.13 -22.12
N CYS A 94 43.05 -11.19 -22.73
CA CYS A 94 42.90 -11.44 -24.17
C CYS A 94 41.45 -11.28 -24.67
N SER A 95 41.39 -11.00 -25.96
CA SER A 95 40.34 -10.45 -26.80
C SER A 95 39.21 -11.41 -27.24
N THR A 96 38.09 -10.81 -27.66
CA THR A 96 37.26 -11.15 -28.84
C THR A 96 36.86 -12.61 -29.13
N ALA A 97 35.57 -12.90 -28.98
CA ALA A 97 34.74 -13.72 -29.89
C ALA A 97 33.26 -13.50 -29.53
N SER A 98 32.44 -12.88 -30.38
CA SER A 98 31.70 -13.48 -31.49
C SER A 98 30.58 -14.47 -31.08
N LEU A 99 29.35 -14.00 -31.33
CA LEU A 99 28.23 -14.72 -31.96
C LEU A 99 27.72 -16.02 -31.31
N THR A 100 26.54 -15.96 -30.70
CA THR A 100 25.42 -16.87 -31.05
C THR A 100 24.08 -16.18 -30.83
N SER A 101 23.51 -15.72 -31.93
CA SER A 101 22.09 -15.43 -32.14
C SER A 101 21.26 -16.73 -32.05
N SER A 102 20.19 -16.73 -31.27
CA SER A 102 19.12 -17.75 -31.35
C SER A 102 17.79 -17.07 -31.67
N PRO A 103 17.19 -17.37 -32.84
CA PRO A 103 15.89 -16.85 -33.25
C PRO A 103 14.78 -17.83 -32.83
N ASN A 104 13.80 -17.37 -32.05
CA ASN A 104 12.55 -18.09 -31.86
C ASN A 104 11.43 -17.40 -32.66
N THR A 105 11.46 -17.62 -33.96
CA THR A 105 10.30 -17.50 -34.85
C THR A 105 9.31 -18.62 -34.53
N ARG A 106 8.19 -18.28 -33.88
CA ARG A 106 6.98 -19.10 -33.89
C ARG A 106 5.95 -18.47 -34.80
N THR A 107 6.00 -18.93 -36.03
CA THR A 107 4.96 -18.91 -37.05
C THR A 107 3.77 -19.76 -36.58
N SER A 108 2.55 -19.24 -36.66
CA SER A 108 1.29 -20.00 -36.59
C SER A 108 0.10 -19.10 -37.00
N PRO A 109 -0.99 -19.69 -37.52
CA PRO A 109 -1.45 -19.36 -38.86
C PRO A 109 -2.70 -18.48 -38.90
N SER A 110 -2.80 -17.82 -40.05
CA SER A 110 -3.97 -17.18 -40.62
C SER A 110 -5.06 -18.21 -40.87
N ASP A 111 -6.17 -18.12 -40.14
CA ASP A 111 -7.45 -18.69 -40.58
C ASP A 111 -8.40 -17.55 -40.92
N ALA A 112 -8.63 -17.43 -42.23
CA ALA A 112 -9.72 -16.68 -42.81
C ALA A 112 -11.04 -17.32 -42.36
N SER A 113 -11.94 -16.52 -41.78
CA SER A 113 -13.34 -16.92 -41.71
C SER A 113 -14.28 -15.72 -41.80
N SER A 114 -14.88 -15.65 -42.99
CA SER A 114 -16.26 -15.29 -43.22
C SER A 114 -16.66 -13.83 -43.00
N CYS A 115 -16.63 -13.12 -44.12
CA CYS A 115 -17.47 -11.97 -44.41
C CYS A 115 -18.95 -12.29 -44.08
N ALA A 116 -19.55 -11.46 -43.23
CA ALA A 116 -21.00 -11.38 -43.06
C ALA A 116 -21.51 -10.06 -43.68
N PRO A 117 -22.71 -10.06 -44.26
CA PRO A 117 -23.12 -9.11 -45.29
C PRO A 117 -23.37 -7.69 -44.78
N CYS A 118 -22.90 -6.75 -45.58
CA CYS A 118 -23.34 -5.36 -45.66
C CYS A 118 -24.87 -5.28 -45.70
N MET A 119 -25.47 -4.78 -44.61
CA MET A 119 -26.85 -4.35 -44.61
C MET A 119 -26.97 -2.96 -45.24
N PRO A 120 -28.05 -2.71 -46.00
CA PRO A 120 -28.15 -1.58 -46.91
C PRO A 120 -28.36 -0.26 -46.18
N THR A 121 -27.65 0.72 -46.71
CA THR A 121 -27.91 2.16 -46.67
C THR A 121 -29.40 2.46 -46.80
N SER A 122 -30.06 2.80 -45.70
CA SER A 122 -31.40 3.38 -45.71
C SER A 122 -31.50 4.50 -44.68
N LEU A 123 -31.38 5.72 -45.21
CA LEU A 123 -32.29 6.84 -44.92
C LEU A 123 -32.61 7.10 -43.44
N PHE A 124 -31.60 7.43 -42.64
CA PHE A 124 -31.83 8.38 -41.53
C PHE A 124 -31.78 9.80 -42.09
N ASN A 125 -32.95 10.21 -42.59
CA ASN A 125 -33.27 11.58 -42.92
C ASN A 125 -33.15 12.47 -41.67
N HIS A 126 -32.55 13.65 -41.86
CA HIS A 126 -32.71 14.86 -41.05
C HIS A 126 -32.51 14.72 -39.53
N LEU A 127 -31.24 14.73 -39.12
CA LEU A 127 -30.86 15.39 -37.86
C LEU A 127 -31.13 16.90 -38.04
N PRO A 128 -32.01 17.52 -37.24
CA PRO A 128 -32.09 18.98 -37.18
C PRO A 128 -30.72 19.51 -36.74
N ASP A 129 -30.34 20.68 -37.26
CA ASP A 129 -29.15 21.44 -36.86
C ASP A 129 -28.94 21.30 -35.35
N SER A 130 -28.03 20.40 -34.98
CA SER A 130 -27.75 20.07 -33.60
C SER A 130 -26.98 21.26 -33.09
N GLU A 131 -27.70 22.16 -32.40
CA GLU A 131 -27.13 23.25 -31.64
C GLU A 131 -25.86 22.74 -30.97
N MET A 132 -24.73 23.41 -31.26
CA MET A 132 -23.45 23.14 -30.63
C MET A 132 -23.64 23.25 -29.12
N VAL A 133 -23.92 22.13 -28.45
CA VAL A 133 -23.93 22.06 -27.00
C VAL A 133 -22.51 22.46 -26.59
N PRO A 134 -22.34 23.57 -25.85
CA PRO A 134 -21.03 24.01 -25.42
C PRO A 134 -20.36 22.83 -24.72
N VAL A 135 -19.27 22.33 -25.29
CA VAL A 135 -18.47 21.28 -24.64
C VAL A 135 -18.14 21.83 -23.26
N PRO A 136 -18.60 21.18 -22.17
CA PRO A 136 -18.42 21.72 -20.85
C PRO A 136 -16.93 21.99 -20.66
N PRO A 137 -16.56 23.21 -20.22
CA PRO A 137 -15.17 23.63 -20.14
C PRO A 137 -14.38 22.53 -19.44
N ALA A 138 -13.32 22.06 -20.11
CA ALA A 138 -12.49 20.97 -19.63
C ALA A 138 -12.10 21.28 -18.18
N MET A 139 -12.77 20.61 -17.23
CA MET A 139 -12.65 20.95 -15.83
C MET A 139 -11.21 20.70 -15.43
N LEU A 140 -10.50 21.78 -15.09
CA LEU A 140 -9.13 21.69 -14.59
C LEU A 140 -9.10 20.66 -13.45
N PRO A 141 -8.14 19.72 -13.44
CA PRO A 141 -8.06 18.71 -12.41
C PRO A 141 -7.89 19.39 -11.05
N ASN A 142 -8.77 19.07 -10.10
CA ASN A 142 -8.64 19.58 -8.73
C ASN A 142 -7.31 19.10 -8.11
N PRO A 143 -6.82 19.78 -7.05
CA PRO A 143 -5.56 19.42 -6.38
C PRO A 143 -5.51 17.96 -5.93
N GLY A 144 -6.64 17.38 -5.54
CA GLY A 144 -6.71 15.97 -5.13
C GLY A 144 -6.49 14.96 -6.25
N SER A 145 -6.75 15.37 -7.50
CA SER A 145 -6.64 14.54 -8.70
C SER A 145 -5.28 14.63 -9.38
N MET A 146 -4.40 15.49 -8.89
CA MET A 146 -3.05 15.64 -9.43
C MET A 146 -2.27 14.31 -9.34
N ALA A 147 -1.61 13.95 -10.44
CA ALA A 147 -0.81 12.72 -10.57
C ALA A 147 -1.61 11.41 -10.35
N HIS A 148 -2.89 11.39 -10.71
CA HIS A 148 -3.66 10.15 -10.86
C HIS A 148 -3.05 9.25 -11.96
N PRO A 149 -2.98 7.91 -11.80
CA PRO A 149 -3.56 7.11 -10.71
C PRO A 149 -2.60 6.79 -9.55
N GLU A 150 -1.29 6.99 -9.71
CA GLU A 150 -0.29 6.46 -8.77
C GLU A 150 -0.05 7.34 -7.55
N LEU A 151 -0.23 8.66 -7.69
CA LEU A 151 0.13 9.68 -6.70
C LEU A 151 -1.03 10.60 -6.29
N CYS A 152 -2.22 10.38 -6.85
CA CYS A 152 -3.40 11.14 -6.46
C CYS A 152 -3.79 10.86 -5.00
N ARG A 153 -4.58 11.77 -4.44
CA ARG A 153 -5.14 11.58 -3.10
C ARG A 153 -6.27 10.56 -3.16
N ARG A 154 -6.77 10.19 -1.98
CA ARG A 154 -7.90 9.27 -1.84
C ARG A 154 -9.10 9.75 -2.69
N PRO A 155 -9.87 8.82 -3.31
CA PRO A 155 -11.09 9.18 -4.05
C PRO A 155 -12.08 9.97 -3.18
N CYS A 156 -12.69 10.99 -3.77
CA CYS A 156 -13.72 11.82 -3.14
C CYS A 156 -15.06 11.07 -3.10
N ILE A 157 -15.49 10.69 -1.89
CA ILE A 157 -16.76 9.98 -1.71
C ILE A 157 -17.98 10.83 -2.08
N TYR A 158 -17.92 12.15 -1.90
CA TYR A 158 -19.02 13.06 -2.24
C TYR A 158 -19.10 13.31 -3.73
N PHE A 159 -17.97 13.36 -4.44
CA PHE A 159 -17.96 13.49 -5.89
C PHE A 159 -18.50 12.23 -6.56
N ALA A 160 -18.10 11.06 -6.07
CA ALA A 160 -18.67 9.79 -6.50
C ALA A 160 -20.20 9.71 -6.28
N ALA A 161 -20.73 10.43 -5.29
CA ALA A 161 -22.17 10.56 -5.03
C ALA A 161 -22.84 11.75 -5.75
N GLY A 162 -22.11 12.51 -6.58
CA GLY A 162 -22.63 13.69 -7.30
C GLY A 162 -22.94 14.91 -6.44
N SER A 163 -22.42 14.98 -5.22
CA SER A 163 -22.76 16.01 -4.21
C SER A 163 -21.53 16.71 -3.61
N CYS A 164 -20.39 16.71 -4.30
CA CYS A 164 -19.20 17.41 -3.81
C CYS A 164 -19.36 18.92 -3.91
N ALA A 165 -19.55 19.58 -2.77
CA ALA A 165 -19.65 21.05 -2.69
C ALA A 165 -18.31 21.79 -2.94
N ASN A 166 -17.17 21.11 -2.78
CA ASN A 166 -15.84 21.75 -2.92
C ASN A 166 -15.42 21.96 -4.39
N GLY A 167 -16.11 21.32 -5.35
CA GLY A 167 -15.82 21.48 -6.79
C GLY A 167 -14.34 21.29 -7.14
N SER A 168 -13.77 22.27 -7.84
CA SER A 168 -12.36 22.29 -8.27
C SER A 168 -11.36 22.49 -7.12
N ALA A 169 -11.80 22.99 -5.95
CA ALA A 169 -10.95 23.16 -4.78
C ALA A 169 -10.87 21.89 -3.90
N CYS A 170 -11.55 20.81 -4.30
CA CYS A 170 -11.54 19.58 -3.52
C CYS A 170 -10.13 18.98 -3.42
N GLY A 171 -9.69 18.71 -2.19
CA GLY A 171 -8.42 18.04 -1.91
C GLY A 171 -8.45 16.52 -2.09
N TYR A 172 -9.53 15.95 -2.64
CA TYR A 172 -9.69 14.51 -2.89
C TYR A 172 -9.86 14.26 -4.39
N CYS A 173 -9.43 13.10 -4.86
CA CYS A 173 -9.43 12.80 -6.28
C CYS A 173 -10.87 12.63 -6.81
N HIS A 174 -11.21 13.31 -7.91
CA HIS A 174 -12.50 13.21 -8.59
C HIS A 174 -12.45 12.30 -9.81
N LEU A 175 -11.27 11.84 -10.22
CA LEU A 175 -11.14 10.94 -11.35
C LEU A 175 -11.65 9.54 -11.01
N SER A 176 -12.10 8.82 -12.03
CA SER A 176 -12.56 7.44 -11.87
C SER A 176 -11.41 6.54 -11.42
N HIS A 177 -11.63 5.73 -10.39
CA HIS A 177 -10.67 4.71 -9.97
C HIS A 177 -11.24 3.35 -10.33
N GLU A 178 -10.84 2.84 -11.48
CA GLU A 178 -11.33 1.57 -12.03
C GLU A 178 -11.06 0.39 -11.10
N HIS A 179 -9.97 0.47 -10.34
CA HIS A 179 -9.56 -0.55 -9.39
C HIS A 179 -9.58 -0.04 -7.97
N ARG A 180 -10.32 -0.75 -7.11
CA ARG A 180 -10.18 -0.59 -5.66
C ARG A 180 -8.75 -1.01 -5.31
N PRO A 181 -7.91 -0.10 -4.78
CA PRO A 181 -6.52 -0.43 -4.48
C PRO A 181 -6.47 -1.62 -3.53
N SER A 182 -5.51 -2.51 -3.77
CA SER A 182 -5.31 -3.67 -2.91
C SER A 182 -5.11 -3.19 -1.47
N HIS A 183 -5.95 -3.67 -0.56
CA HIS A 183 -5.84 -3.30 0.85
C HIS A 183 -5.19 -4.46 1.60
N LEU A 184 -4.15 -4.15 2.38
CA LEU A 184 -3.57 -5.13 3.30
C LEU A 184 -4.63 -5.57 4.29
N ASP A 185 -4.75 -6.88 4.54
CA ASP A 185 -5.63 -7.36 5.60
C ASP A 185 -5.15 -6.87 6.99
N ARG A 186 -5.97 -7.08 8.03
CA ARG A 186 -5.61 -6.65 9.39
C ARG A 186 -4.30 -7.30 9.87
N ARG A 187 -4.10 -8.59 9.60
CA ARG A 187 -2.92 -9.34 10.06
C ARG A 187 -1.64 -8.85 9.38
N HIS A 188 -1.67 -8.52 8.10
CA HIS A 188 -0.54 -7.95 7.36
C HIS A 188 -0.18 -6.56 7.86
N ARG A 189 -1.18 -5.71 8.16
CA ARG A 189 -0.93 -4.39 8.77
C ARG A 189 -0.34 -4.50 10.16
N ASP A 190 -0.84 -5.43 10.99
CA ASP A 190 -0.29 -5.68 12.33
C ASP A 190 1.16 -6.16 12.24
N LYS A 191 1.47 -7.05 11.29
CA LYS A 191 2.84 -7.48 11.05
C LYS A 191 3.75 -6.32 10.65
N LEU A 192 3.36 -5.53 9.64
CA LEU A 192 4.16 -4.37 9.18
C LEU A 192 4.42 -3.37 10.31
N ARG A 193 3.41 -3.10 11.15
CA ARG A 193 3.55 -2.20 12.31
C ARG A 193 4.51 -2.70 13.38
N ASN A 194 4.71 -4.02 13.46
CA ASN A 194 5.59 -4.64 14.45
C ASN A 194 7.01 -4.90 13.91
N LEU A 195 7.31 -4.55 12.65
CA LEU A 195 8.67 -4.67 12.11
C LEU A 195 9.53 -3.55 12.63
N SER A 196 10.82 -3.84 12.85
CA SER A 196 11.79 -2.76 13.02
C SER A 196 11.86 -1.94 11.74
N GLU A 197 12.22 -0.67 11.90
CA GLU A 197 12.31 0.25 10.77
C GLU A 197 13.26 -0.24 9.67
N ALA A 198 14.42 -0.79 10.06
CA ALA A 198 15.39 -1.37 9.12
C ALA A 198 14.76 -2.44 8.23
N VAL A 199 13.99 -3.35 8.83
CA VAL A 199 13.31 -4.45 8.12
C VAL A 199 12.15 -3.92 7.28
N HIS A 200 11.45 -2.90 7.77
CA HIS A 200 10.36 -2.25 7.06
C HIS A 200 10.88 -1.57 5.78
N LEU A 201 11.97 -0.80 5.86
CA LEU A 201 12.61 -0.16 4.71
C LEU A 201 13.19 -1.19 3.74
N ALA A 202 13.90 -2.21 4.24
CA ALA A 202 14.45 -3.28 3.41
C ALA A 202 13.35 -4.03 2.62
N LEU A 203 12.15 -4.15 3.19
CA LEU A 203 11.00 -4.74 2.52
C LEU A 203 10.35 -3.79 1.48
N LEU A 204 10.16 -2.52 1.83
CA LEU A 204 9.39 -1.58 1.00
C LEU A 204 10.22 -0.94 -0.13
N LEU A 205 11.52 -0.69 0.06
CA LEU A 205 12.38 -0.05 -0.93
C LEU A 205 12.40 -0.78 -2.29
N PRO A 206 12.62 -2.11 -2.35
CA PRO A 206 12.59 -2.83 -3.62
C PRO A 206 11.23 -2.76 -4.31
N VAL A 207 10.14 -2.72 -3.54
CA VAL A 207 8.78 -2.59 -4.08
C VAL A 207 8.58 -1.19 -4.67
N LEU A 208 9.03 -0.14 -3.97
CA LEU A 208 8.93 1.24 -4.44
C LEU A 208 9.74 1.47 -5.72
N ARG A 209 10.98 0.98 -5.81
CA ARG A 209 11.80 1.07 -7.04
C ARG A 209 11.12 0.39 -8.23
N CYS A 210 10.73 -0.87 -8.06
CA CYS A 210 10.04 -1.63 -9.11
C CYS A 210 8.72 -0.94 -9.54
N ARG A 211 7.99 -0.33 -8.58
CA ARG A 211 6.77 0.40 -8.90
C ARG A 211 7.06 1.71 -9.64
N ALA A 212 8.08 2.45 -9.23
CA ALA A 212 8.47 3.68 -9.91
C ALA A 212 8.87 3.42 -11.37
N GLU A 213 9.65 2.36 -11.61
CA GLU A 213 10.02 1.93 -12.97
C GLU A 213 8.80 1.52 -13.81
N SER A 214 7.97 0.63 -13.28
CA SER A 214 6.81 0.10 -14.02
C SER A 214 5.72 1.15 -14.31
N THR A 215 5.72 2.26 -13.60
CA THR A 215 4.74 3.35 -13.76
C THR A 215 5.34 4.60 -14.43
N GLY A 216 6.62 4.57 -14.81
CA GLY A 216 7.30 5.71 -15.42
C GLY A 216 7.59 6.86 -14.45
N LEU A 217 7.54 6.62 -13.14
CA LEU A 217 7.81 7.60 -12.07
C LEU A 217 9.28 7.58 -11.59
N ALA A 218 10.14 6.79 -12.24
CA ALA A 218 11.51 6.55 -11.76
C ALA A 218 12.30 7.86 -11.62
N ALA A 219 12.19 8.78 -12.59
CA ALA A 219 12.92 10.04 -12.59
C ALA A 219 12.43 11.00 -11.49
N GLU A 220 11.13 11.07 -11.26
CA GLU A 220 10.54 11.97 -10.28
C GLU A 220 10.66 11.43 -8.85
N ALA A 221 10.76 10.11 -8.69
CA ALA A 221 10.90 9.43 -7.41
C ALA A 221 12.35 9.34 -6.91
N VAL A 222 13.37 9.68 -7.73
CA VAL A 222 14.81 9.57 -7.36
C VAL A 222 15.09 10.20 -6.00
N GLU A 223 14.60 11.42 -5.79
CA GLU A 223 14.83 12.18 -4.55
C GLU A 223 14.24 11.47 -3.32
N VAL A 224 13.01 10.97 -3.44
CA VAL A 224 12.33 10.24 -2.36
C VAL A 224 13.03 8.90 -2.08
N LEU A 225 13.41 8.18 -3.13
CA LEU A 225 14.09 6.89 -3.00
C LEU A 225 15.47 7.05 -2.34
N ALA A 226 16.24 8.07 -2.71
CA ALA A 226 17.53 8.37 -2.10
C ALA A 226 17.41 8.63 -0.58
N LEU A 227 16.44 9.47 -0.17
CA LEU A 227 16.19 9.73 1.26
C LEU A 227 15.86 8.46 2.05
N LEU A 228 15.09 7.55 1.46
CA LEU A 228 14.73 6.28 2.10
C LEU A 228 15.90 5.30 2.14
N GLU A 229 16.76 5.31 1.13
CA GLU A 229 17.98 4.50 1.07
C GLU A 229 19.00 4.95 2.11
N ASP A 230 19.23 6.26 2.24
CA ASP A 230 20.07 6.84 3.29
C ASP A 230 19.56 6.45 4.68
N LYS A 231 18.23 6.53 4.89
CA LYS A 231 17.62 6.05 6.15
C LYS A 231 17.85 4.56 6.36
N ALA A 232 17.69 3.74 5.33
CA ALA A 232 17.87 2.29 5.45
C ALA A 232 19.32 1.93 5.83
N VAL A 233 20.30 2.65 5.27
CA VAL A 233 21.73 2.49 5.63
C VAL A 233 21.96 2.87 7.09
N ALA A 234 21.39 3.99 7.55
CA ALA A 234 21.50 4.42 8.95
C ALA A 234 20.87 3.42 9.94
N CYS A 235 19.81 2.72 9.55
CA CYS A 235 19.09 1.76 10.39
C CYS A 235 19.68 0.34 10.39
N ALA A 236 20.70 0.03 9.57
CA ALA A 236 21.14 -1.34 9.29
C ALA A 236 21.67 -2.14 10.49
N ALA A 237 21.92 -1.50 11.64
CA ALA A 237 22.56 -2.11 12.80
C ALA A 237 21.73 -3.18 13.53
N THR A 238 20.40 -3.24 13.33
CA THR A 238 19.52 -4.18 14.04
C THR A 238 18.46 -4.78 13.12
N SER A 239 18.79 -5.88 12.44
CA SER A 239 17.89 -6.53 11.51
C SER A 239 17.28 -7.80 12.12
N ALA A 240 16.01 -7.75 12.47
CA ALA A 240 15.24 -8.95 12.80
C ALA A 240 14.89 -9.67 11.49
N VAL A 241 15.21 -10.96 11.40
CA VAL A 241 14.97 -11.73 10.17
C VAL A 241 13.51 -12.22 10.16
N LEU A 242 12.70 -11.68 9.23
CA LEU A 242 11.40 -12.27 8.91
C LEU A 242 11.58 -13.57 8.12
N PRO A 243 10.73 -14.60 8.32
CA PRO A 243 10.75 -15.79 7.49
C PRO A 243 10.47 -15.47 6.01
N GLN A 244 11.28 -16.02 5.10
CA GLN A 244 11.23 -15.73 3.66
C GLN A 244 9.83 -15.89 3.03
N HIS A 245 9.08 -16.91 3.42
CA HIS A 245 7.72 -17.13 2.90
C HIS A 245 6.75 -15.99 3.25
N GLN A 246 6.92 -15.36 4.41
CA GLN A 246 6.08 -14.24 4.83
C GLN A 246 6.45 -12.97 4.04
N LEU A 247 7.75 -12.76 3.82
CA LEU A 247 8.26 -11.68 2.97
C LEU A 247 7.68 -11.80 1.56
N ASN A 248 7.81 -12.96 0.93
CA ASN A 248 7.31 -13.20 -0.42
C ASN A 248 5.79 -12.92 -0.54
N LYS A 249 5.00 -13.38 0.44
CA LYS A 249 3.55 -13.15 0.46
C LYS A 249 3.21 -11.67 0.61
N LEU A 250 3.92 -10.97 1.49
CA LEU A 250 3.69 -9.55 1.74
C LEU A 250 4.12 -8.71 0.53
N SER A 251 5.30 -8.96 -0.03
CA SER A 251 5.78 -8.33 -1.26
C SER A 251 4.83 -8.52 -2.44
N ALA A 252 4.22 -9.70 -2.58
CA ALA A 252 3.25 -9.96 -3.64
C ALA A 252 1.99 -9.08 -3.54
N VAL A 253 1.53 -8.77 -2.32
CA VAL A 253 0.39 -7.85 -2.12
C VAL A 253 0.83 -6.40 -2.31
N LEU A 254 1.99 -6.03 -1.76
CA LEU A 254 2.53 -4.67 -1.85
C LEU A 254 2.76 -4.23 -3.30
N ARG A 255 3.23 -5.13 -4.18
CA ARG A 255 3.40 -4.84 -5.62
C ARG A 255 2.11 -4.49 -6.36
N LYS A 256 0.94 -4.87 -5.82
CA LYS A 256 -0.37 -4.55 -6.39
C LYS A 256 -0.94 -3.23 -5.86
N MET A 257 -0.25 -2.57 -4.94
CA MET A 257 -0.67 -1.29 -4.37
C MET A 257 -0.07 -0.14 -5.19
N PRO A 258 -0.79 0.98 -5.34
CA PRO A 258 -0.25 2.14 -6.04
C PRO A 258 0.91 2.75 -5.26
N PHE A 259 1.84 3.39 -5.98
CA PHE A 259 3.09 3.92 -5.41
C PHE A 259 2.86 4.76 -4.14
N CYS A 260 1.92 5.70 -4.16
CA CYS A 260 1.63 6.57 -3.02
C CYS A 260 1.14 5.81 -1.79
N THR A 261 0.43 4.70 -1.95
CA THR A 261 -0.05 3.93 -0.81
C THR A 261 1.11 3.21 -0.14
N VAL A 262 2.03 2.63 -0.93
CA VAL A 262 3.23 1.99 -0.39
C VAL A 262 4.11 3.01 0.34
N LEU A 263 4.34 4.16 -0.28
CA LEU A 263 5.12 5.24 0.30
C LEU A 263 4.50 5.79 1.59
N GLY A 264 3.18 5.95 1.63
CA GLY A 264 2.47 6.39 2.82
C GLY A 264 2.61 5.43 4.02
N MET A 265 2.90 4.14 3.79
CA MET A 265 3.21 3.21 4.89
C MET A 265 4.61 3.42 5.44
N VAL A 266 5.58 3.83 4.61
CA VAL A 266 6.94 4.17 5.07
C VAL A 266 6.87 5.37 6.00
N VAL A 267 6.23 6.45 5.55
CA VAL A 267 6.10 7.71 6.31
C VAL A 267 5.39 7.49 7.64
N ARG A 268 4.32 6.68 7.68
CA ARG A 268 3.61 6.39 8.94
C ARG A 268 4.28 5.34 9.82
N GLY A 269 5.16 4.53 9.25
CA GLY A 269 5.86 3.46 9.96
C GLY A 269 7.00 3.97 10.83
N ALA A 270 7.59 5.11 10.46
CA ALA A 270 8.70 5.73 11.19
C ALA A 270 8.33 6.15 12.63
N THR A 271 7.09 6.57 12.86
CA THR A 271 6.71 7.27 14.10
C THR A 271 6.49 6.39 15.33
N VAL A 272 6.42 5.05 15.18
CA VAL A 272 6.03 4.16 16.31
C VAL A 272 7.23 3.74 17.17
N CYS A 273 8.46 3.85 16.66
CA CYS A 273 9.65 3.35 17.36
C CYS A 273 10.50 4.45 18.04
N GLU A 274 10.20 5.74 17.80
CA GLU A 274 11.07 6.86 18.20
C GLU A 274 10.80 7.43 19.59
N SER A 275 9.76 6.98 20.30
CA SER A 275 9.33 7.55 21.60
C SER A 275 10.34 7.43 22.76
N LYS A 276 11.54 6.88 22.52
CA LYS A 276 12.68 6.91 23.46
C LYS A 276 13.95 7.58 22.93
N ARG A 277 13.99 8.03 21.67
CA ARG A 277 15.16 8.68 21.05
C ARG A 277 14.89 10.10 20.55
N GLU A 278 13.63 10.53 20.52
CA GLU A 278 13.23 11.82 19.95
C GLU A 278 13.70 13.04 20.75
N GLU A 279 13.95 12.91 22.06
CA GLU A 279 14.44 14.05 22.88
C GLU A 279 15.85 14.50 22.48
N ASP A 280 16.68 13.62 21.90
CA ASP A 280 18.06 13.95 21.52
C ASP A 280 18.22 14.41 20.07
N LEU A 281 17.28 14.11 19.17
CA LEU A 281 17.37 14.46 17.73
C LEU A 281 16.59 15.72 17.32
N ALA A 282 15.72 16.26 18.17
CA ALA A 282 14.90 17.44 17.84
C ALA A 282 15.70 18.73 17.57
N ALA A 283 17.02 18.75 17.80
CA ALA A 283 17.85 19.94 17.67
C ALA A 283 18.50 20.16 16.28
N MET A 284 18.50 19.18 15.36
CA MET A 284 19.46 19.18 14.22
C MET A 284 18.88 19.08 12.80
N GLY A 285 17.63 19.50 12.59
CA GLY A 285 17.05 19.61 11.24
C GLY A 285 15.72 18.88 11.12
N GLY A 286 14.81 19.44 10.33
CA GLY A 286 13.42 18.99 10.24
C GLY A 286 13.26 17.48 10.12
N SER A 287 12.20 16.95 10.76
CA SER A 287 11.87 15.52 10.71
C SER A 287 11.91 15.00 9.27
N LEU A 288 12.50 13.83 9.07
CA LEU A 288 12.56 13.16 7.76
C LEU A 288 11.18 13.07 7.11
N ASP A 289 10.12 12.97 7.91
CA ASP A 289 8.74 12.96 7.42
C ASP A 289 8.39 14.26 6.68
N GLN A 290 8.87 15.42 7.14
CA GLN A 290 8.69 16.70 6.44
C GLN A 290 9.46 16.74 5.12
N LEU A 291 10.70 16.22 5.11
CA LEU A 291 11.50 16.12 3.89
C LEU A 291 10.84 15.21 2.85
N LEU A 292 10.34 14.03 3.28
CA LEU A 292 9.63 13.09 2.43
C LEU A 292 8.32 13.67 1.92
N LEU A 293 7.52 14.32 2.77
CA LEU A 293 6.28 14.98 2.35
C LEU A 293 6.55 16.08 1.33
N GLY A 294 7.56 16.93 1.58
CA GLY A 294 7.97 17.96 0.63
C GLY A 294 8.45 17.41 -0.71
N ALA A 295 9.22 16.31 -0.69
CA ALA A 295 9.68 15.63 -1.91
C ALA A 295 8.51 15.02 -2.70
N VAL A 296 7.52 14.43 -2.01
CA VAL A 296 6.30 13.92 -2.65
C VAL A 296 5.47 15.03 -3.27
N ASP A 297 5.34 16.17 -2.60
CA ASP A 297 4.59 17.31 -3.16
C ASP A 297 5.31 17.93 -4.37
N ARG A 298 6.65 18.00 -4.37
CA ARG A 298 7.44 18.36 -5.56
C ARG A 298 7.24 17.36 -6.70
N MET A 299 7.25 16.07 -6.40
CA MET A 299 7.00 15.02 -7.39
C MET A 299 5.59 15.15 -7.99
N ARG A 300 4.56 15.38 -7.18
CA ARG A 300 3.20 15.67 -7.68
C ARG A 300 3.15 16.92 -8.55
N ALA A 301 3.86 17.98 -8.17
CA ALA A 301 3.91 19.22 -8.95
C ALA A 301 4.57 19.01 -10.32
N ARG A 302 5.63 18.18 -10.41
CA ARG A 302 6.29 17.83 -11.68
C ARG A 302 5.39 17.01 -12.61
N LEU A 303 4.54 16.16 -12.05
CA LEU A 303 3.59 15.30 -12.77
C LEU A 303 2.24 15.95 -13.02
N ALA A 304 2.01 17.14 -12.47
CA ALA A 304 0.87 17.93 -12.85
C ALA A 304 0.97 18.10 -14.38
N PRO A 305 -0.10 17.83 -15.14
CA PRO A 305 -0.08 18.10 -16.56
C PRO A 305 0.36 19.54 -16.71
N GLN A 306 1.53 19.77 -17.30
CA GLN A 306 1.92 21.12 -17.70
C GLN A 306 0.80 21.54 -18.61
N ALA A 307 -0.04 22.46 -18.13
CA ALA A 307 -1.15 22.97 -18.89
C ALA A 307 -0.52 23.55 -20.16
N VAL A 308 -0.51 22.73 -21.21
CA VAL A 308 0.05 23.08 -22.50
C VAL A 308 -0.73 24.31 -22.88
N GLY A 309 -0.03 25.44 -22.97
CA GLY A 309 -0.62 26.76 -23.19
C GLY A 309 -1.68 26.67 -24.29
N ALA A 310 -2.93 26.85 -23.88
CA ALA A 310 -4.03 27.17 -24.78
C ALA A 310 -3.99 28.67 -25.05
#